data_AF-A0A6L4Z4P1-F1
#
_entry.id   AF-A0A6L4Z4P1-F1
#
_cell.length_a   1.000
_cell.length_b   1.000
_cell.length_c   1.000
_cell.angle_alpha   90.00
_cell.angle_beta   90.00
_cell.angle_gamma   90.00
#
_symmetry.space_group_name_H-M   'P 1'
#
loop_
_entity.id
_entity.type
_entity.pdbx_description
1 polymer ?
#
loop_
_entity_poly.entity_id
_entity_poly.type
_entity_poly.pdbx_seq_one_letter_code
_entity_poly.pdbx_strand_id
1 'polypeptide(L)'
;MGKTLVPAPRYQDLVSTLENYDLLPAIIFISSRRGCDEASDSIRGNALADLLKPQRELILEVIQEFTPEDQQFISQHKFFHSLLYKGVAPHHAGHLPAWKHCVERLMSKGLLRA
;
A
#
# COMPACT_ATOMS: atom_id res chain seq x y z
N MET A 1 -11.67 31.70 15.43
CA MET A 1 -12.25 30.34 15.42
C MET A 1 -11.10 29.34 15.29
N GLY A 2 -10.64 28.79 16.41
CA GLY A 2 -9.62 27.74 16.40
C GLY A 2 -10.25 26.45 15.87
N LYS A 3 -9.72 25.90 14.77
CA LYS A 3 -10.11 24.55 14.34
C LYS A 3 -9.67 23.59 15.43
N THR A 4 -10.62 22.95 16.11
CA THR A 4 -10.32 21.79 16.95
C THR A 4 -9.69 20.75 16.03
N LEU A 5 -8.37 20.54 16.16
CA LEU A 5 -7.67 19.51 15.42
C LEU A 5 -8.11 18.18 16.01
N VAL A 6 -8.99 17.48 15.31
CA VAL A 6 -9.21 16.06 15.57
C VAL A 6 -7.88 15.36 15.23
N PRO A 7 -7.26 14.63 16.17
CA PRO A 7 -6.04 13.91 15.87
C PRO A 7 -6.30 12.95 14.71
N ALA A 8 -5.35 12.88 13.77
CA ALA A 8 -5.46 11.98 12.64
C ALA A 8 -5.70 10.54 13.15
N PRO A 9 -6.57 9.75 12.50
CA PRO A 9 -6.79 8.37 12.89
C PRO A 9 -5.47 7.60 12.81
N ARG A 10 -5.29 6.62 13.70
CA ARG A 10 -4.20 5.66 13.52
C ARG A 10 -4.57 4.80 12.31
N TYR A 11 -3.77 4.85 11.25
CA TYR A 11 -4.10 4.15 10.01
C TYR A 11 -4.20 2.63 10.20
N GLN A 12 -3.44 2.05 11.15
CA GLN A 12 -3.62 0.67 11.57
C GLN A 12 -5.07 0.38 12.01
N ASP A 13 -5.62 1.22 12.87
CA ASP A 13 -6.97 1.02 13.44
C ASP A 13 -8.03 1.20 12.34
N LEU A 14 -7.81 2.13 11.40
CA LEU A 14 -8.67 2.32 10.22
C LEU A 14 -8.69 1.08 9.33
N VAL A 15 -7.52 0.59 8.91
CA VAL A 15 -7.42 -0.60 8.03
C VAL A 15 -8.01 -1.84 8.72
N SER A 16 -7.71 -2.04 10.00
CA SER A 16 -8.26 -3.17 10.77
C SER A 16 -9.79 -3.08 10.89
N THR A 17 -10.32 -1.87 11.03
CA THR A 17 -11.78 -1.66 11.05
C THR A 17 -12.39 -1.99 9.70
N LEU A 18 -11.84 -1.49 8.60
CA LEU A 18 -12.35 -1.78 7.25
C LEU A 18 -12.31 -3.29 6.95
N GLU A 19 -11.25 -3.98 7.37
CA GLU A 19 -11.13 -5.43 7.24
C GLU A 19 -12.21 -6.18 8.03
N ASN A 20 -12.46 -5.81 9.29
CA ASN A 20 -13.47 -6.44 10.14
C ASN A 20 -14.91 -6.31 9.61
N TYR A 21 -15.16 -5.36 8.70
CA TYR A 21 -16.45 -5.14 8.07
C TYR A 21 -16.49 -5.55 6.59
N ASP A 22 -15.47 -6.28 6.11
CA ASP A 22 -15.35 -6.70 4.71
C ASP A 22 -15.40 -5.52 3.70
N LEU A 23 -14.83 -4.36 4.09
CA LEU A 23 -14.80 -3.12 3.29
C LEU A 23 -13.44 -2.88 2.59
N LEU A 24 -12.54 -3.86 2.61
CA LEU A 24 -11.31 -3.84 1.81
C LEU A 24 -11.56 -4.45 0.42
N PRO A 25 -10.85 -3.98 -0.63
CA PRO A 25 -9.78 -2.99 -0.59
C PRO A 25 -10.28 -1.54 -0.50
N ALA A 26 -9.44 -0.63 0.01
CA ALA A 26 -9.78 0.79 0.16
C ALA A 26 -8.66 1.72 -0.32
N ILE A 27 -9.03 2.87 -0.89
CA ILE A 27 -8.07 3.95 -1.22
C ILE A 27 -8.18 5.03 -0.16
N ILE A 28 -7.08 5.30 0.54
CA ILE A 28 -7.03 6.29 1.62
C ILE A 28 -6.34 7.57 1.13
N PHE A 29 -7.12 8.64 0.96
CA PHE A 29 -6.58 9.93 0.51
C PHE A 29 -5.93 10.71 1.66
N ILE A 30 -4.60 10.90 1.57
CA ILE A 30 -3.81 11.64 2.56
C ILE A 30 -3.21 12.87 1.89
N SER A 31 -3.34 14.04 2.53
CA SER A 31 -3.07 15.35 1.91
C SER A 31 -1.59 15.70 1.75
N SER A 32 -0.65 14.81 2.11
CA SER A 32 0.79 15.08 1.99
C SER A 32 1.57 13.83 1.65
N ARG A 33 2.66 14.00 0.88
CA ARG A 33 3.55 12.89 0.49
C ARG A 33 4.11 12.15 1.71
N ARG A 34 4.65 12.92 2.66
CA ARG A 34 5.15 12.40 3.95
C ARG A 34 4.05 11.65 4.72
N GLY A 35 2.82 12.17 4.72
CA GLY A 35 1.70 11.50 5.38
C GLY A 35 1.34 10.16 4.74
N CYS A 36 1.40 10.02 3.41
CA CYS A 36 1.20 8.72 2.75
C CYS A 36 2.27 7.72 3.17
N ASP A 37 3.54 8.15 3.19
CA ASP A 37 4.67 7.32 3.62
C ASP A 37 4.50 6.86 5.07
N GLU A 38 4.23 7.80 5.98
CA GLU A 38 4.02 7.52 7.40
C GLU A 38 2.81 6.61 7.64
N ALA A 39 1.74 6.76 6.86
CA ALA A 39 0.58 5.88 6.94
C ALA A 39 0.93 4.45 6.55
N SER A 40 1.63 4.26 5.43
CA SER A 40 2.08 2.94 4.98
C SER A 40 3.01 2.28 6.01
N ASP A 41 3.94 3.04 6.61
CA ASP A 41 4.86 2.53 7.63
C ASP A 41 4.15 2.19 8.96
N SER A 42 3.10 2.95 9.30
CA SER A 42 2.33 2.75 10.54
C SER A 42 1.49 1.47 10.53
N ILE A 43 1.15 0.94 9.35
CA ILE A 43 0.40 -0.31 9.21
C ILE A 43 1.36 -1.47 9.49
N ARG A 44 1.18 -2.12 10.63
CA ARG A 44 1.96 -3.26 11.11
C ARG A 44 1.40 -4.56 10.55
N GLY A 45 2.28 -5.52 10.30
CA GLY A 45 1.86 -6.87 9.95
C GLY A 45 1.26 -7.56 11.18
N ASN A 46 0.12 -8.21 11.00
CA ASN A 46 -0.41 -9.18 11.95
C ASN A 46 -0.89 -10.39 11.12
N ALA A 47 -0.83 -11.60 11.68
CA ALA A 47 -1.07 -12.82 10.90
C ALA A 47 -2.48 -12.92 10.27
N LEU A 48 -3.44 -12.09 10.71
CA LEU A 48 -4.79 -11.98 10.15
C LEU A 48 -4.87 -10.97 8.99
N ALA A 49 -3.95 -10.01 8.94
CA ALA A 49 -3.87 -8.93 7.95
C ALA A 49 -2.78 -9.13 6.90
N ASP A 50 -1.89 -10.11 7.03
CA ASP A 50 -0.85 -10.34 6.04
C ASP A 50 -1.39 -11.08 4.80
N LEU A 51 -0.88 -10.74 3.62
CA LEU A 51 -1.26 -11.40 2.37
C LEU A 51 -0.90 -12.88 2.40
N LEU A 52 -1.87 -13.71 1.98
CA LEU A 52 -1.65 -15.15 1.84
C LEU A 52 -0.59 -15.42 0.76
N LYS A 53 0.13 -16.53 0.87
CA LYS A 53 1.17 -16.93 -0.11
C LYS A 53 0.70 -16.81 -1.58
N PRO A 54 -0.53 -17.26 -1.95
CA PRO A 54 -1.00 -17.13 -3.32
C PRO A 54 -1.15 -15.67 -3.80
N GLN A 55 -1.61 -14.76 -2.93
CA GLN A 55 -1.72 -13.33 -3.29
C GLN A 55 -0.35 -12.70 -3.54
N ARG A 56 0.66 -13.10 -2.75
CA ARG A 56 2.04 -12.66 -2.91
C ARG A 56 2.63 -13.12 -4.24
N GLU A 57 2.34 -14.35 -4.65
CA GLU A 57 2.75 -14.88 -5.94
C GLU A 57 2.10 -14.10 -7.09
N LEU A 58 0.80 -13.79 -7.01
CA LEU A 58 0.12 -12.94 -8.01
C LEU A 58 0.73 -11.53 -8.11
N ILE A 59 1.11 -10.91 -6.98
CA ILE A 59 1.82 -9.62 -6.99
C ILE A 59 3.16 -9.74 -7.73
N LEU A 60 3.93 -10.79 -7.45
CA LEU A 60 5.22 -11.03 -8.11
C LEU A 60 5.06 -11.29 -9.61
N GLU A 61 4.03 -12.03 -10.02
CA GLU A 61 3.70 -12.24 -11.43
C GLU A 61 3.43 -10.91 -12.15
N VAL A 62 2.68 -9.99 -11.53
CA VAL A 62 2.44 -8.65 -12.12
C VAL A 62 3.73 -7.86 -12.24
N ILE A 63 4.62 -7.95 -11.25
CA ILE A 63 5.92 -7.26 -11.29
C ILE A 63 6.81 -7.84 -12.39
N GLN A 64 6.76 -9.15 -12.65
CA GLN A 64 7.52 -9.79 -13.74
C GLN A 64 7.11 -9.30 -15.15
N GLU A 65 5.93 -8.69 -15.30
CA GLU A 65 5.49 -8.08 -16.56
C GLU A 65 6.22 -6.75 -16.89
N PHE A 66 6.96 -6.16 -15.94
CA PHE A 66 7.71 -4.92 -16.14
C PHE A 66 9.08 -5.16 -16.80
N THR A 67 9.77 -4.10 -17.24
CA THR A 67 11.14 -4.22 -17.75
C THR A 67 12.11 -4.70 -16.66
N PRO A 68 13.24 -5.36 -16.99
CA PRO A 68 14.20 -5.78 -15.98
C PRO A 68 14.71 -4.64 -15.08
N GLU A 69 14.87 -3.44 -15.64
CA GLU A 69 15.29 -2.24 -14.89
C GLU A 69 14.20 -1.80 -13.89
N ASP A 70 12.94 -1.73 -14.33
CA ASP A 70 11.82 -1.40 -13.46
C ASP A 70 11.61 -2.47 -12.37
N GLN A 71 11.75 -3.75 -12.71
CA GLN A 71 11.68 -4.85 -11.75
C GLN A 71 12.72 -4.68 -10.64
N GLN A 72 13.98 -4.41 -11.02
CA GLN A 72 15.05 -4.15 -10.06
C GLN A 72 14.70 -2.96 -9.18
N PHE A 73 14.27 -1.84 -9.77
CA PHE A 73 13.88 -0.65 -9.03
C PHE A 73 12.73 -0.91 -8.04
N ILE A 74 11.66 -1.58 -8.49
CA ILE A 74 10.49 -1.90 -7.67
C ILE A 74 10.89 -2.80 -6.49
N SER A 75 11.71 -3.82 -6.74
CA SER A 75 12.15 -4.78 -5.70
C SER A 75 13.02 -4.15 -4.60
N GLN A 76 13.72 -3.06 -4.94
CA GLN A 76 14.59 -2.31 -4.02
C GLN A 76 13.86 -1.14 -3.34
N HIS A 77 12.61 -0.87 -3.72
CA HIS A 77 11.85 0.25 -3.16
C HIS A 77 11.58 0.04 -1.66
N LYS A 78 11.68 1.10 -0.85
CA LYS A 78 11.52 1.01 0.62
C LYS A 78 10.19 0.40 1.08
N PHE A 79 9.13 0.53 0.28
CA PHE A 79 7.81 -0.02 0.59
C PHE A 79 7.54 -1.39 -0.05
N PHE A 80 8.52 -1.99 -0.74
CA PHE A 80 8.35 -3.30 -1.39
C PHE A 80 7.89 -4.38 -0.42
N HIS A 81 8.46 -4.40 0.80
CA HIS A 81 8.03 -5.35 1.83
C HIS A 81 6.59 -5.09 2.29
N SER A 82 6.17 -3.82 2.45
CA SER A 82 4.78 -3.49 2.82
C SER A 82 3.81 -3.94 1.73
N LEU A 83 4.15 -3.67 0.48
CA LEU A 83 3.38 -4.10 -0.68
C LEU A 83 3.23 -5.62 -0.71
N LEU A 84 4.36 -6.34 -0.64
CA LEU A 84 4.37 -7.78 -0.83
C LEU A 84 3.73 -8.54 0.33
N TYR A 85 3.92 -8.10 1.58
CA TYR A 85 3.45 -8.87 2.74
C TYR A 85 2.14 -8.35 3.33
N LYS A 86 1.83 -7.06 3.15
CA LYS A 86 0.64 -6.44 3.75
C LYS A 86 -0.38 -6.00 2.71
N GLY A 87 -0.03 -6.01 1.43
CA GLY A 87 -0.88 -5.46 0.37
C GLY A 87 -1.06 -3.95 0.47
N VAL A 88 -0.12 -3.23 1.11
CA VAL A 88 -0.23 -1.79 1.33
C VAL A 88 0.87 -1.06 0.58
N ALA A 89 0.50 -0.05 -0.21
CA ALA A 89 1.47 0.74 -0.97
C ALA A 89 1.08 2.22 -1.08
N PRO A 90 1.98 3.15 -0.72
CA PRO A 90 1.72 4.58 -0.92
C PRO A 90 1.82 4.94 -2.41
N HIS A 91 0.92 5.83 -2.84
CA HIS A 91 0.90 6.43 -4.17
C HIS A 91 0.86 7.94 -4.06
N HIS A 92 1.87 8.60 -4.61
CA HIS A 92 1.93 10.06 -4.69
C HIS A 92 2.95 10.52 -5.74
N ALA A 93 2.87 11.79 -6.12
CA ALA A 93 3.75 12.41 -7.12
C ALA A 93 5.26 12.37 -6.80
N GLY A 94 5.65 12.12 -5.54
CA GLY A 94 7.06 11.99 -5.14
C GLY A 94 7.71 10.64 -5.50
N HIS A 95 6.94 9.63 -5.93
CA HIS A 95 7.49 8.35 -6.35
C HIS A 95 7.86 8.36 -7.83
N LEU A 96 8.90 7.59 -8.18
CA LEU A 96 9.31 7.40 -9.57
C LEU A 96 8.24 6.66 -10.38
N PRO A 97 8.18 6.87 -11.71
CA PRO A 97 7.15 6.27 -12.58
C PRO A 97 7.00 4.76 -12.41
N ALA A 98 8.10 4.01 -12.36
CA ALA A 98 8.09 2.56 -12.19
C ALA A 98 7.27 2.10 -10.96
N TRP A 99 7.47 2.74 -9.81
CA TRP A 99 6.69 2.43 -8.60
C TRP A 99 5.22 2.77 -8.75
N LYS A 100 4.91 3.98 -9.26
CA LYS A 100 3.51 4.41 -9.43
C LYS A 100 2.74 3.49 -10.37
N HIS A 101 3.34 3.14 -11.51
CA HIS A 101 2.74 2.24 -12.50
C HIS A 101 2.54 0.83 -11.90
N CYS A 102 3.50 0.34 -11.10
CA CYS A 102 3.33 -0.93 -10.37
C CYS A 102 2.10 -0.89 -9.45
N VAL A 103 2.00 0.13 -8.58
CA VAL A 103 0.86 0.30 -7.66
C VAL A 103 -0.46 0.43 -8.42
N GLU A 104 -0.50 1.19 -9.51
CA GLU A 104 -1.70 1.36 -10.36
C GLU A 104 -2.14 0.04 -11.02
N ARG A 105 -1.19 -0.78 -11.50
CA ARG A 105 -1.50 -2.10 -12.07
C ARG A 105 -2.01 -3.08 -11.02
N LEU A 106 -1.38 -3.11 -9.84
CA LEU A 106 -1.81 -3.96 -8.72
C LEU A 106 -3.19 -3.56 -8.20
N MET A 107 -3.46 -2.26 -8.10
CA MET A 107 -4.78 -1.72 -7.76
C MET A 107 -5.84 -2.16 -8.77
N SER A 108 -5.54 -2.01 -10.07
CA SER A 108 -6.47 -2.39 -11.15
C SER A 108 -6.78 -3.90 -11.17
N LYS A 109 -5.87 -4.73 -10.67
CA LYS A 109 -6.05 -6.18 -10.52
C LYS A 109 -6.65 -6.60 -9.16
N GLY A 110 -6.97 -5.66 -8.27
CA GLY A 110 -7.51 -5.96 -6.94
C GLY A 110 -6.53 -6.67 -6.00
N LEU A 111 -5.22 -6.48 -6.21
CA LEU A 111 -4.16 -7.14 -5.43
C LEU A 111 -3.64 -6.31 -4.26
N LEU A 112 -4.17 -5.10 -4.06
CA LEU A 112 -3.88 -4.25 -2.91
C LEU A 112 -4.99 -4.37 -1.87
N ARG A 113 -4.65 -4.13 -0.61
CA ARG A 113 -5.57 -3.98 0.52
C ARG A 113 -5.84 -2.51 0.82
N ALA A 114 -4.79 -1.68 0.90
CA ALA A 114 -4.90 -0.25 1.20
C ALA A 114 -3.79 0.60 0.54
#